data_AF-A0A7C6LGS8-F1
#
_entry.id   AF-A0A7C6LGS8-F1
#
_cell.length_a   1.000
_cell.length_b   1.000
_cell.length_c   1.000
_cell.angle_alpha   90.00
_cell.angle_beta   90.00
_cell.angle_gamma   90.00
#
_symmetry.space_group_name_H-M   'P 1'
#
loop_
_entity.id
_entity.type
_entity.pdbx_description
1 polymer ?
#
loop_
_entity_poly.entity_id
_entity_poly.type
_entity_poly.pdbx_seq_one_letter_code
_entity_poly.pdbx_strand_id
1 'polypeptide(L)' 'MPYVRPEAEPPPAGMRAEKTIPVEGPHPAQCRLPERGIYLIWMQMTAGCRLTIGALGECRFPAGWYVYVGSAQRAL' A
#
# COMPACT_ATOMS: atom_id res chain seq x y z
N MET A 1 17.72 -8.92 14.86
CA MET A 1 17.09 -10.07 14.18
C MET A 1 16.67 -9.62 12.79
N PRO A 2 17.32 -10.05 11.70
CA PRO A 2 16.83 -9.75 10.35
C PRO A 2 15.54 -10.54 10.10
N TYR A 3 14.52 -9.87 9.59
CA TYR A 3 13.26 -10.48 9.19
C TYR A 3 13.49 -11.37 7.95
N VAL A 4 13.27 -12.69 8.08
CA VAL A 4 13.33 -13.66 6.98
C VAL A 4 11.96 -13.71 6.32
N ARG A 5 11.89 -13.30 5.05
CA ARG A 5 10.65 -13.25 4.27
C ARG A 5 10.25 -14.70 3.90
N PRO A 6 9.01 -15.17 4.17
CA PRO A 6 8.51 -16.38 3.53
C PRO A 6 8.39 -16.11 2.02
N GLU A 7 8.90 -17.01 1.18
CA GLU A 7 8.78 -16.91 -0.27
C GLU A 7 7.31 -17.03 -0.66
N ALA A 8 6.63 -15.87 -0.77
CA ALA A 8 5.32 -15.81 -1.39
C ALA A 8 5.52 -15.93 -2.89
N GLU A 9 4.96 -16.99 -3.48
CA GLU A 9 4.92 -17.23 -4.92
C GLU A 9 4.49 -15.94 -5.64
N PRO A 10 5.28 -15.45 -6.62
CA PRO A 10 4.94 -14.23 -7.32
C PRO A 10 3.60 -14.44 -8.04
N PRO A 11 2.63 -13.53 -7.88
CA PRO A 11 1.36 -13.65 -8.58
C PRO A 11 1.62 -13.71 -10.09
N PRO A 12 0.92 -14.58 -10.83
CA PRO A 12 1.15 -14.76 -12.25
C PRO A 12 0.99 -13.43 -13.01
N ALA A 13 1.93 -13.20 -13.93
CA ALA A 13 1.99 -11.97 -14.72
C ALA A 13 0.67 -11.76 -15.48
N GLY A 14 -0.02 -10.65 -15.20
CA GLY A 14 -1.29 -10.28 -15.82
C GLY A 14 -2.51 -10.31 -14.89
N MET A 15 -2.36 -10.80 -13.66
CA MET A 15 -3.45 -10.83 -12.69
C MET A 15 -3.48 -9.53 -11.89
N ARG A 16 -4.40 -8.60 -12.22
CA ARG A 16 -4.83 -7.60 -11.24
C ARG A 16 -5.50 -8.36 -10.11
N ALA A 17 -4.76 -8.62 -9.04
CA ALA A 17 -5.35 -9.08 -7.80
C ALA A 17 -6.13 -7.90 -7.20
N GLU A 18 -7.30 -7.59 -7.76
CA GLU A 18 -8.34 -6.91 -6.99
C GLU A 18 -8.85 -7.94 -5.98
N LYS A 19 -8.04 -8.17 -4.95
CA LYS A 19 -8.48 -8.91 -3.79
C LYS A 19 -9.32 -7.95 -2.99
N THR A 20 -10.61 -7.90 -3.28
CA THR A 20 -11.59 -7.38 -2.33
C THR A 20 -11.45 -8.27 -1.10
N ILE A 21 -10.73 -7.77 -0.09
CA ILE A 21 -10.65 -8.44 1.19
C ILE A 21 -12.07 -8.31 1.74
N PRO A 22 -12.82 -9.41 1.92
CA PRO A 22 -14.10 -9.31 2.59
C PRO A 22 -13.81 -8.81 4.00
N VAL A 23 -14.17 -7.56 4.27
CA VAL A 23 -14.22 -7.05 5.63
C VAL A 23 -15.47 -7.68 6.22
N GLU A 24 -15.32 -8.64 7.12
CA GLU A 24 -16.44 -9.10 7.94
C GLU A 24 -16.95 -7.90 8.75
N GLY A 25 -18.03 -7.31 8.26
CA GLY A 25 -18.66 -6.12 8.82
C GLY A 25 -20.13 -6.07 8.41
N PRO A 26 -20.98 -5.36 9.17
CA PRO A 26 -22.42 -5.32 8.90
C PRO A 26 -22.71 -4.80 7.49
N HIS A 27 -23.80 -5.30 6.90
CA HIS A 27 -24.31 -4.98 5.55
C HIS A 27 -24.10 -3.50 5.18
N PRO A 28 -23.63 -3.16 3.94
CA PRO A 28 -23.16 -1.83 3.56
C PRO A 28 -24.17 -0.68 3.73
N ALA A 29 -25.45 -1.00 3.91
CA ALA A 29 -26.51 -0.04 4.19
C ALA A 29 -26.47 0.54 5.63
N GLN A 30 -25.68 -0.04 6.54
CA GLN A 30 -25.67 0.34 7.97
C GLN A 30 -24.26 0.61 8.53
N CYS A 31 -23.21 0.41 7.72
CA CYS A 31 -21.84 0.61 8.16
C CYS A 31 -21.45 2.09 7.95
N ARG A 32 -21.53 2.91 9.00
CA ARG A 32 -20.97 4.26 8.98
C ARG A 32 -19.45 4.13 8.86
N LEU A 33 -18.88 4.47 7.71
CA LEU A 33 -17.44 4.46 7.54
C LEU A 33 -16.79 5.38 8.59
N PRO A 34 -15.63 5.00 9.15
CA PRO A 34 -14.90 5.84 10.08
C PRO A 34 -14.64 7.23 9.50
N GLU A 35 -14.74 8.27 10.33
CA GLU A 35 -14.47 9.65 9.87
C GLU A 35 -12.99 9.91 9.58
N ARG A 36 -12.13 9.05 10.11
CA ARG A 36 -10.68 9.06 9.93
C ARG A 36 -10.17 7.64 9.75
N GLY A 37 -9.09 7.49 9.02
CA GLY A 37 -8.44 6.20 8.83
C GLY A 37 -7.01 6.34 8.34
N ILE A 38 -6.40 5.21 8.03
CA ILE A 38 -5.15 5.14 7.30
C ILE A 38 -5.39 4.35 6.02
N TYR A 39 -4.71 4.73 4.94
CA TYR A 39 -4.68 3.95 3.71
C TYR A 39 -3.24 3.55 3.38
N LEU A 40 -3.12 2.35 2.83
CA LEU A 40 -1.84 1.76 2.43
C LEU A 40 -1.86 1.57 0.92
N ILE A 41 -0.86 2.10 0.23
CA ILE A 41 -0.64 1.84 -1.20
C ILE A 41 0.62 1.01 -1.32
N TRP A 42 0.46 -0.22 -1.81
CA TRP A 42 1.57 -1.11 -2.13
C TRP A 42 2.06 -0.82 -3.54
N MET A 43 3.36 -0.59 -3.67
CA MET A 43 4.00 -0.26 -4.94
C MET A 43 5.21 -1.17 -5.15
N GLN A 44 5.31 -1.75 -6.33
CA GLN A 44 6.50 -2.46 -6.76
C GLN A 44 7.35 -1.55 -7.64
N MET A 45 8.60 -1.33 -7.22
CA MET A 45 9.58 -0.60 -8.02
C MET A 45 10.52 -1.62 -8.67
N THR A 46 10.41 -1.74 -9.99
CA THR A 46 11.13 -2.74 -10.79
C THR A 46 12.61 -2.42 -10.97
N ALA A 47 12.98 -1.14 -10.92
CA ALA A 47 14.36 -0.67 -10.99
C ALA A 47 14.59 0.42 -9.94
N GLY A 48 15.82 0.51 -9.43
CA GLY A 48 16.19 1.55 -8.48
C GLY A 48 16.31 2.92 -9.15
N CYS A 49 15.89 3.98 -8.45
CA CYS A 49 15.93 5.35 -8.96
C CYS A 49 16.33 6.35 -7.86
N ARG A 50 16.59 7.59 -8.29
CA ARG A 50 16.75 8.75 -7.41
C ARG A 50 15.60 9.70 -7.68
N LEU A 51 14.91 10.14 -6.63
CA LEU A 51 13.75 11.03 -6.73
C LEU A 51 13.95 12.20 -5.78
N THR A 52 13.55 13.40 -6.20
CA THR A 52 13.45 14.56 -5.32
C THR A 52 12.09 14.53 -4.61
N ILE A 53 12.10 14.43 -3.29
CA ILE A 53 10.90 14.28 -2.45
C ILE A 53 10.75 15.54 -1.58
N GLY A 54 10.06 16.56 -2.08
CA GLY A 54 9.70 17.76 -1.30
C GLY A 54 10.82 18.26 -0.37
N ALA A 55 10.50 18.37 0.92
CA ALA A 55 11.45 18.79 1.96
C ALA A 55 12.55 17.76 2.29
N LEU A 56 12.37 16.49 1.93
CA LEU A 56 13.40 15.45 2.11
C LEU A 56 14.53 15.55 1.08
N GLY A 57 14.34 16.32 0.00
CA GLY A 57 15.36 16.49 -1.03
C GLY A 57 15.59 15.22 -1.86
N GLU A 58 16.81 15.00 -2.32
CA GLU A 58 17.14 13.83 -3.15
C GLU A 58 17.20 12.55 -2.31
N CYS A 59 16.40 11.55 -2.69
CA CYS A 59 16.33 10.26 -2.03
C CYS A 59 16.63 9.14 -3.05
N ARG A 60 17.40 8.14 -2.63
CA ARG A 60 17.64 6.92 -3.41
C ARG A 60 16.65 5.84 -3.00
N PHE A 61 15.98 5.27 -3.99
CA PHE A 61 15.04 4.17 -3.82
C PHE A 61 15.58 2.95 -4.58
N PRO A 62 16.11 1.91 -3.90
CA PRO A 62 16.45 0.64 -4.53
C PRO A 62 15.24 -0.05 -5.18
N ALA A 63 15.47 -0.96 -6.13
CA ALA A 63 14.38 -1.83 -6.61
C ALA A 63 13.81 -2.65 -5.45
N GLY A 64 12.49 -2.79 -5.38
CA GLY A 64 11.83 -3.46 -4.26
C GLY A 64 10.38 -3.05 -4.08
N TRP A 65 9.78 -3.52 -2.98
CA TRP A 65 8.42 -3.20 -2.58
C TRP A 65 8.42 -2.04 -1.60
N TYR A 66 7.50 -1.10 -1.83
CA TYR A 66 7.30 0.07 -0.98
C TYR A 66 5.83 0.15 -0.58
N VAL A 67 5.60 0.66 0.63
CA VAL A 67 4.27 0.99 1.12
C VAL A 67 4.22 2.49 1.38
N TYR A 68 3.32 3.16 0.69
CA TYR A 68 2.93 4.51 1.06
C TYR A 68 1.82 4.43 2.10
N VAL A 69 2.02 5.13 3.23
CA VAL A 69 1.05 5.23 4.33
C VAL A 69 0.52 6.64 4.36
N GLY A 70 -0.78 6.81 4.16
CA GLY A 70 -1.46 8.10 4.28
C GLY A 70 -2.57 8.06 5.32
N SER A 71 -2.93 9.22 5.86
CA SER A 71 -4.16 9.39 6.64
C SER A 71 -5.33 9.71 5.72
N ALA A 72 -6.48 9.10 5.97
CA ALA A 72 -7.75 9.44 5.35
C ALA A 72 -8.59 10.23 6.35
N GLN A 73 -9.27 11.27 5.89
CA GLN A 73 -10.29 11.98 6.66
C GLN A 73 -11.47 12.29 5.74
N ARG A 74 -12.68 12.04 6.24
CA ARG A 74 -13.91 12.22 5.48
C ARG A 74 -14.26 13.70 5.38
N ALA A 75 -14.67 14.14 4.18
CA ALA A 75 -15.13 15.51 3.88
C ALA A 75 -14.06 16.62 4.04
N LEU A 76 -12.82 16.32 3.66
CA LEU A 76 -11.74 17.30 3.44
C LEU A 76 -11.47 17.48 1.95
#